data_AF-Q6Y8C6-F1
#
_entry.id   AF-Q6Y8C6-F1
#
_cell.length_a   1.000
_cell.length_b   1.000
_cell.length_c   1.000
_cell.angle_alpha   90.00
_cell.angle_beta   90.00
_cell.angle_gamma   90.00
#
_symmetry.space_group_name_H-M   'P 1'
#
loop_
_entity.id
_entity.type
_entity.pdbx_description
1 polymer ?
#
loop_
_entity_poly.entity_id
_entity_poly.type
_entity_poly.pdbx_seq_one_letter_code
_entity_poly.pdbx_strand_id
1 'polypeptide(L)' 'TGPHYNPHGKEHGAPDDEIRHAGDLGNVTVGEDGTAKFTIVDKQIPLIGGQSIIGRAVVVHADPDDLGKGGHEL' A
#
# COMPACT_ATOMS: atom_id res chain seq x y z
N THR A 1 10.48 -5.67 7.15
CA THR A 1 10.32 -4.89 5.91
C THR A 1 10.45 -3.39 6.15
N GLY A 2 10.30 -2.89 7.38
CA GLY A 2 10.30 -1.45 7.65
C GLY A 2 8.92 -0.83 7.41
N PRO A 3 8.80 0.51 7.45
CA PRO A 3 7.55 1.21 7.16
C PRO A 3 7.17 1.08 5.67
N HIS A 4 5.99 1.58 5.31
CA HIS A 4 5.56 1.67 3.92
C HIS A 4 6.58 2.44 3.06
N TYR A 5 6.66 2.07 1.79
CA TYR A 5 7.57 2.75 0.87
C TYR A 5 7.07 4.18 0.60
N ASN A 6 7.81 5.16 1.13
CA ASN A 6 7.45 6.57 1.08
C ASN A 6 8.61 7.44 0.56
N PRO A 7 8.91 7.41 -0.75
CA PRO A 7 10.01 8.19 -1.32
C PRO A 7 9.73 9.71 -1.35
N HIS A 8 8.50 10.13 -1.06
CA HIS A 8 8.06 11.53 -1.14
C HIS A 8 7.77 12.16 0.22
N GLY A 9 7.91 11.41 1.33
CA GLY A 9 7.63 11.92 2.68
C GLY A 9 6.18 12.36 2.88
N LYS A 10 5.22 11.70 2.22
CA LYS A 10 3.78 11.97 2.36
C LYS A 10 3.20 11.27 3.59
N GLU A 11 2.03 11.70 4.04
CA GLU A 11 1.21 10.95 5.00
C GLU A 11 0.59 9.72 4.33
N HIS A 12 0.14 8.75 5.16
CA HIS A 12 -0.59 7.56 4.72
C HIS A 12 -1.98 7.92 4.18
N GLY A 13 -2.45 7.19 3.16
CA GLY A 13 -3.78 7.43 2.57
C GLY A 13 -4.28 6.29 1.68
N ALA A 14 -5.47 6.48 1.09
CA ALA A 14 -6.05 5.50 0.16
C ALA A 14 -5.32 5.51 -1.19
N PRO A 15 -5.37 4.41 -1.98
CA PRO A 15 -4.73 4.37 -3.30
C PRO A 15 -5.16 5.49 -4.26
N ASP A 16 -6.40 5.96 -4.20
CA ASP A 16 -6.85 7.04 -5.10
C ASP A 16 -6.58 8.45 -4.56
N ASP A 17 -6.04 8.58 -3.33
CA ASP A 17 -5.74 9.86 -2.73
C ASP A 17 -4.44 10.47 -3.32
N GLU A 18 -4.43 11.80 -3.45
CA GLU A 18 -3.21 12.53 -3.89
C GLU A 18 -2.10 12.47 -2.82
N ILE A 19 -2.50 12.43 -1.55
CA ILE A 19 -1.63 12.31 -0.39
C ILE A 19 -1.73 10.87 0.11
N ARG A 20 -0.68 10.09 -0.17
CA ARG A 20 -0.48 8.71 0.26
C ARG A 20 0.99 8.36 0.13
N HIS A 21 1.42 7.30 0.80
CA HIS A 21 2.69 6.66 0.47
C HIS A 21 2.61 6.00 -0.93
N ALA A 22 3.78 5.81 -1.56
CA ALA A 22 3.84 5.08 -2.81
C ALA A 22 3.44 3.60 -2.62
N GLY A 23 3.80 3.02 -1.47
CA GLY A 23 3.46 1.64 -1.10
C GLY A 23 2.03 1.42 -0.58
N ASP A 24 1.21 2.46 -0.45
CA ASP A 24 -0.18 2.32 0.00
C ASP A 24 -1.03 1.75 -1.13
N LEU A 25 -1.35 0.46 -1.04
CA LEU A 25 -2.17 -0.26 -2.02
C LEU A 25 -3.57 -0.59 -1.48
N GLY A 26 -3.87 -0.17 -0.24
CA GLY A 26 -5.17 -0.31 0.41
C GLY A 26 -5.54 -1.75 0.76
N ASN A 27 -6.84 -1.98 0.90
CA ASN A 27 -7.40 -3.25 1.33
C ASN A 27 -7.63 -4.24 0.18
N VAL A 28 -7.59 -5.53 0.53
CA VAL A 28 -8.03 -6.63 -0.33
C VAL A 28 -9.16 -7.39 0.37
N THR A 29 -10.09 -7.94 -0.41
CA THR A 29 -11.19 -8.75 0.13
C THR A 29 -10.80 -10.23 0.13
N VAL A 30 -10.94 -10.85 1.29
CA VAL A 30 -10.75 -12.29 1.49
C VAL A 30 -12.12 -12.97 1.37
N GLY A 31 -12.20 -14.04 0.57
CA GLY A 31 -13.39 -14.87 0.44
C GLY A 31 -13.66 -15.71 1.69
N GLU A 32 -14.85 -16.31 1.77
CA GLU A 32 -15.26 -17.15 2.90
C GLU A 32 -14.34 -18.37 3.11
N ASP A 33 -13.62 -18.80 2.08
CA ASP A 33 -12.64 -19.89 2.11
C ASP A 33 -11.25 -19.46 2.62
N GLY A 34 -11.09 -18.20 3.00
CA GLY A 34 -9.81 -17.64 3.45
C GLY A 34 -8.84 -17.27 2.32
N THR A 35 -9.27 -17.30 1.06
CA THR A 35 -8.43 -16.93 -0.09
C THR A 35 -8.75 -15.52 -0.61
N ALA A 36 -7.73 -14.82 -1.08
CA ALA A 36 -7.88 -13.53 -1.78
C ALA A 36 -7.29 -13.65 -3.19
N LYS A 37 -8.08 -13.24 -4.20
CA LYS A 37 -7.63 -13.13 -5.58
C LYS A 37 -8.01 -11.76 -6.11
N PHE A 38 -7.00 -10.96 -6.43
CA PHE A 38 -7.19 -9.58 -6.84
C PHE A 38 -6.16 -9.17 -7.90
N THR A 39 -6.38 -8.02 -8.52
CA THR A 39 -5.43 -7.35 -9.40
C THR A 39 -5.48 -5.87 -9.06
N ILE A 40 -4.32 -5.31 -8.71
CA ILE A 40 -4.15 -3.89 -8.41
C ILE A 40 -3.23 -3.32 -9.49
N VAL A 41 -3.62 -2.19 -10.07
CA VAL A 41 -2.82 -1.44 -11.04
C VAL A 41 -2.57 -0.06 -10.46
N ASP A 42 -1.29 0.30 -10.32
CA ASP A 42 -0.90 1.52 -9.62
C ASP A 42 0.26 2.23 -10.33
N LYS A 43 0.27 3.56 -10.26
CA LYS A 43 1.23 4.42 -10.98
C LYS A 43 2.43 4.85 -10.13
N GLN A 44 2.43 4.59 -8.82
CA GLN A 44 3.46 5.03 -7.87
C GLN A 44 4.49 3.94 -7.54
N ILE A 45 4.33 2.73 -8.07
CA ILE A 45 5.19 1.56 -7.82
C ILE A 45 5.94 1.09 -9.08
N PRO A 46 6.82 1.92 -9.66
CA PRO A 46 7.54 1.55 -10.89
C PRO A 46 8.49 0.37 -10.65
N LEU A 47 8.77 -0.39 -11.71
CA LEU A 47 9.75 -1.49 -11.67
C LEU A 47 11.15 -1.06 -12.15
N ILE A 48 11.29 0.16 -12.67
CA ILE A 48 12.54 0.71 -13.21
C ILE A 48 12.78 2.12 -12.68
N GLY A 49 14.03 2.59 -12.77
CA GLY A 49 14.44 3.93 -12.34
C GLY A 49 14.70 4.04 -10.83
N GLY A 50 15.05 5.24 -10.38
CA GLY A 50 15.52 5.50 -9.00
C GLY A 50 14.48 5.23 -7.91
N GLN A 51 13.19 5.20 -8.26
CA GLN A 51 12.10 4.89 -7.33
C GLN A 51 11.58 3.46 -7.46
N SER A 52 12.30 2.58 -8.16
CA SER A 52 11.88 1.19 -8.38
C SER A 52 11.54 0.46 -7.07
N ILE A 53 10.52 -0.39 -7.12
CA ILE A 53 10.13 -1.27 -6.02
C ILE A 53 10.83 -2.64 -6.05
N ILE A 54 11.65 -2.92 -7.07
CA ILE A 54 12.44 -4.17 -7.12
C ILE A 54 13.40 -4.24 -5.94
N GLY A 55 13.42 -5.38 -5.24
CA GLY A 55 14.21 -5.58 -4.01
C GLY A 55 13.51 -5.11 -2.73
N ARG A 56 12.29 -4.57 -2.83
CA ARG A 56 11.42 -4.30 -1.67
C ARG A 56 10.52 -5.52 -1.41
N ALA A 57 9.56 -5.36 -0.51
CA ALA A 57 8.64 -6.41 -0.10
C ALA A 57 7.18 -6.01 -0.33
N VAL A 58 6.34 -7.02 -0.57
CA VAL A 58 4.87 -6.92 -0.46
C VAL A 58 4.49 -7.53 0.88
N VAL A 59 3.65 -6.83 1.65
CA VAL A 59 3.20 -7.25 2.97
C VAL A 59 1.67 -7.28 2.98
N VAL A 60 1.09 -8.32 3.57
CA VAL A 60 -0.35 -8.40 3.85
C VAL A 60 -0.50 -8.32 5.37
N HIS A 61 -1.35 -7.41 5.83
CA HIS A 61 -1.62 -7.19 7.25
C HIS A 61 -2.80 -8.04 7.72
N ALA A 62 -2.86 -8.26 9.04
CA ALA A 62 -3.96 -9.00 9.67
C ALA A 62 -5.22 -8.15 9.81
N ASP A 63 -5.05 -6.85 10.06
CA ASP A 63 -6.13 -5.90 10.28
C ASP A 63 -6.41 -5.07 9.02
N PRO A 64 -7.66 -4.60 8.81
CA PRO A 64 -7.99 -3.71 7.72
C PRO A 64 -7.22 -2.39 7.80
N ASP A 65 -6.76 -1.92 6.66
CA ASP A 65 -6.22 -0.59 6.46
C ASP A 65 -7.34 0.46 6.62
N ASP A 66 -7.13 1.48 7.46
CA ASP A 66 -8.10 2.55 7.70
C ASP A 66 -8.00 3.70 6.68
N LEU A 67 -7.03 3.62 5.78
CA LEU A 67 -6.75 4.55 4.70
C LEU A 67 -6.40 5.97 5.19
N GLY A 68 -5.76 6.07 6.35
CA GLY A 68 -5.38 7.34 6.98
C GLY A 68 -6.55 8.05 7.66
N LYS A 69 -7.68 7.36 7.91
CA LYS A 69 -8.93 7.98 8.39
C LYS A 69 -9.29 7.59 9.82
N GLY A 70 -8.49 6.78 10.50
CA GLY A 70 -8.72 6.36 11.89
C GLY A 70 -8.10 7.28 12.93
N GLY A 71 -7.50 8.41 12.55
CA GLY A 71 -6.98 9.42 13.49
C GLY A 71 -5.73 8.99 14.27
N HIS A 72 -4.96 8.05 13.73
CA HIS A 72 -3.65 7.65 14.23
C HIS A 72 -2.67 7.52 13.05
N GLU A 73 -1.38 7.72 13.31
CA GLU A 73 -0.35 7.45 12.31
C GLU A 73 -0.01 5.95 12.28
N LEU A 74 0.14 5.41 11.07
CA LEU A 74 0.64 4.07 10.78
C LEU A 74 1.92 4.16 9.93
#